data_AF-A0A2N1UZ11-F1
#
_entry.id   AF-A0A2N1UZ11-F1
#
_cell.length_a   1.000
_cell.length_b   1.000
_cell.length_c   1.000
_cell.angle_alpha   90.00
_cell.angle_beta   90.00
_cell.angle_gamma   90.00
#
_symmetry.space_group_name_H-M   'P 1'
#
loop_
_entity.id
_entity.type
_entity.pdbx_description
1 polymer ?
#
loop_
_entity_poly.entity_id
_entity_poly.type
_entity_poly.pdbx_seq_one_letter_code
_entity_poly.pdbx_strand_id
1 'polypeptide(L)'
;MAPLSLLELVIAYQQRRISPTELEQGLEQQIQLCRHKQRKLKQLSIPPADQQLWQEDLKPGLEACYEGLCSAAAAARDYASQRNEQLLPGIVALIQEVDRIKAYLSNRAALLSPATGQILQWGMDLHSEKLSLPNPSHTGIEA
;
A
#
# COMPACT_ATOMS: atom_id res chain seq x y z
N MET A 1 -0.59 -13.52 11.57
CA MET A 1 0.47 -13.33 10.56
C MET A 1 0.54 -11.84 10.25
N ALA A 2 1.74 -11.28 10.05
CA ALA A 2 1.85 -9.88 9.62
C ALA A 2 1.24 -9.72 8.22
N PRO A 3 0.59 -8.58 7.92
CA PRO A 3 0.04 -8.34 6.60
C PRO A 3 1.17 -8.30 5.57
N LEU A 4 1.02 -9.10 4.51
CA LEU A 4 1.98 -9.12 3.41
C LEU A 4 1.88 -7.81 2.63
N SER A 5 3.01 -7.21 2.33
CA SER A 5 3.12 -6.14 1.34
C SER A 5 2.70 -6.62 -0.05
N LEU A 6 2.43 -5.69 -0.95
CA LEU A 6 2.06 -6.01 -2.33
C LEU A 6 3.12 -6.87 -3.04
N LEU A 7 4.39 -6.59 -2.81
CA LEU A 7 5.49 -7.41 -3.35
C LEU A 7 5.46 -8.83 -2.76
N GLU A 8 5.28 -8.95 -1.45
CA GLU A 8 5.20 -10.26 -0.79
C GLU A 8 3.98 -11.07 -1.26
N LEU A 9 2.83 -10.44 -1.52
CA LEU A 9 1.66 -11.08 -2.12
C LEU A 9 1.97 -11.65 -3.51
N VAL A 10 2.62 -10.85 -4.36
CA VAL A 10 2.98 -11.27 -5.73
C VAL A 10 4.00 -12.41 -5.69
N ILE A 11 5.02 -12.33 -4.82
CA ILE A 11 6.02 -13.40 -4.62
C ILE A 11 5.35 -14.68 -4.09
N ALA A 12 4.48 -14.56 -3.08
CA ALA A 12 3.78 -15.71 -2.51
C ALA A 12 2.90 -16.41 -3.56
N TYR A 13 2.24 -15.64 -4.42
CA TYR A 13 1.45 -16.19 -5.53
C TYR A 13 2.33 -16.87 -6.58
N GLN A 14 3.45 -16.24 -6.97
CA GLN A 14 4.42 -16.84 -7.90
C GLN A 14 4.96 -18.17 -7.37
N GLN A 15 5.23 -18.25 -6.07
CA GLN A 15 5.70 -19.46 -5.37
C GLN A 15 4.58 -20.46 -5.08
N ARG A 16 3.34 -20.21 -5.54
CA ARG A 16 2.15 -21.05 -5.30
C ARG A 16 1.85 -21.29 -3.82
N ARG A 17 2.25 -20.35 -2.95
CA ARG A 17 1.98 -20.38 -1.50
C ARG A 17 0.61 -19.86 -1.15
N ILE A 18 0.02 -19.03 -2.03
CA ILE A 18 -1.34 -18.53 -1.91
C ILE A 18 -2.11 -18.79 -3.20
N SER A 19 -3.42 -18.95 -3.09
CA SER A 19 -4.35 -19.12 -4.19
C SER A 19 -4.58 -17.81 -4.97
N PRO A 20 -5.12 -17.88 -6.21
CA PRO A 20 -5.55 -16.68 -6.94
C PRO A 20 -6.55 -15.82 -6.15
N THR A 21 -7.47 -16.46 -5.43
CA THR A 21 -8.47 -15.78 -4.59
C THR A 21 -7.83 -15.02 -3.44
N GLU A 22 -6.84 -15.62 -2.76
CA GLU A 22 -6.09 -14.95 -1.68
C GLU A 22 -5.27 -13.76 -2.21
N LEU A 23 -4.67 -13.89 -3.40
CA LEU A 23 -4.00 -12.77 -4.06
C LEU A 23 -5.00 -11.65 -4.36
N GLU A 24 -6.13 -11.95 -5.01
CA GLU A 24 -7.14 -10.96 -5.38
C GLU A 24 -7.69 -10.21 -4.16
N GLN A 25 -7.97 -10.94 -3.07
CA GLN A 25 -8.38 -10.33 -1.80
C GLN A 25 -7.32 -9.38 -1.24
N GLY A 26 -6.05 -9.79 -1.24
CA GLY A 26 -4.95 -8.96 -0.78
C GLY A 26 -4.76 -7.69 -1.63
N LEU A 27 -4.88 -7.81 -2.95
CA LEU A 27 -4.78 -6.67 -3.88
C LEU A 27 -5.94 -5.69 -3.69
N GLU A 28 -7.17 -6.18 -3.58
CA GLU A 28 -8.36 -5.34 -3.35
C GLU A 28 -8.25 -4.61 -2.00
N GLN A 29 -7.80 -5.29 -0.95
CA GLN A 29 -7.58 -4.66 0.37
C GLN A 29 -6.53 -3.55 0.29
N GLN A 30 -5.43 -3.76 -0.43
CA GLN A 30 -4.41 -2.73 -0.63
C GLN A 30 -4.98 -1.51 -1.37
N ILE A 31 -5.80 -1.73 -2.40
CA ILE A 31 -6.47 -0.66 -3.15
C ILE A 31 -7.45 0.10 -2.24
N GLN A 32 -8.26 -0.61 -1.46
CA GLN A 32 -9.21 -0.01 -0.52
C GLN A 32 -8.51 0.83 0.55
N LEU A 33 -7.38 0.36 1.09
CA LEU A 33 -6.56 1.11 2.03
C LEU A 33 -6.02 2.39 1.40
N CYS A 34 -5.46 2.32 0.19
CA CYS A 34 -4.93 3.49 -0.51
C CYS A 34 -6.03 4.53 -0.77
N ARG A 35 -7.21 4.09 -1.23
CA ARG A 35 -8.38 4.97 -1.45
C ARG A 35 -8.92 5.57 -0.15
N HIS A 36 -8.91 4.82 0.94
CA HIS A 36 -9.28 5.32 2.26
C HIS A 36 -8.32 6.40 2.73
N LYS A 37 -7.01 6.15 2.64
CA LYS A 37 -5.97 7.11 3.02
C LYS A 37 -6.01 8.37 2.16
N GLN A 38 -6.17 8.25 0.83
CA GLN A 38 -6.40 9.40 -0.07
C GLN A 38 -7.59 10.25 0.37
N ARG A 39 -8.73 9.64 0.70
CA ARG A 39 -9.93 10.38 1.14
C ARG A 39 -9.69 11.09 2.48
N LYS A 40 -9.10 10.39 3.45
CA LYS A 40 -8.74 10.96 4.75
C LYS A 40 -7.76 12.12 4.60
N LEU A 41 -6.77 12.00 3.72
CA LEU A 41 -5.75 13.03 3.49
C LEU A 41 -6.35 14.40 3.13
N LYS A 42 -7.47 14.39 2.39
CA LYS A 42 -8.21 15.61 1.99
C LYS A 42 -8.92 16.29 3.16
N GLN A 43 -9.13 15.59 4.27
CA GLN A 43 -9.88 16.04 5.45
C GLN A 43 -8.95 16.41 6.62
N LEU A 44 -7.64 16.16 6.51
CA LEU A 44 -6.70 16.42 7.59
C LEU A 44 -6.47 17.93 7.75
N SER A 45 -6.52 18.38 9.00
CA SER A 45 -6.15 19.74 9.37
C SER A 45 -4.65 19.80 9.64
N ILE A 46 -3.94 20.60 8.85
CA ILE A 46 -2.50 20.82 8.99
C ILE A 46 -2.26 22.17 9.66
N PRO A 47 -1.37 22.27 10.66
CA PRO A 47 -0.96 23.54 11.24
C PRO A 47 -0.53 24.55 10.17
N PRO A 48 -0.88 25.86 10.31
CA PRO A 48 -0.53 26.88 9.33
C PRO A 48 0.97 26.95 9.00
N ALA A 49 1.82 26.71 10.01
CA ALA A 49 3.28 26.73 9.85
C ALA A 49 3.81 25.65 8.90
N ASP A 50 3.11 24.52 8.77
CA ASP A 50 3.52 23.40 7.91
C ASP A 50 2.73 23.37 6.58
N GLN A 51 1.76 24.26 6.40
CA GLN A 51 0.76 24.16 5.35
C GLN A 51 1.36 24.30 3.94
N GLN A 52 2.36 25.17 3.77
CA GLN A 52 3.04 25.34 2.48
C GLN A 52 3.79 24.07 2.09
N LEU A 53 4.68 23.58 2.97
CA LEU A 53 5.43 22.34 2.74
C LEU A 53 4.50 21.14 2.52
N TRP A 54 3.39 21.10 3.27
CA TRP A 54 2.38 20.06 3.11
C TRP A 54 1.75 20.07 1.72
N GLN A 55 1.24 21.21 1.24
CA GLN A 55 0.51 21.28 -0.03
C GLN A 55 1.43 21.14 -1.25
N GLU A 56 2.64 21.67 -1.19
CA GLU A 56 3.56 21.70 -2.34
C GLU A 56 4.36 20.41 -2.50
N ASP A 57 4.66 19.70 -1.40
CA ASP A 57 5.63 18.60 -1.41
C ASP A 57 5.02 17.31 -0.84
N LEU A 58 4.55 17.35 0.41
CA LEU A 58 4.25 16.13 1.16
C LEU A 58 2.96 15.44 0.74
N LYS A 59 1.87 16.21 0.61
CA LYS A 59 0.58 15.68 0.18
C LYS A 59 0.66 15.12 -1.25
N PRO A 60 1.22 15.83 -2.24
CA PRO A 60 1.42 15.28 -3.58
C PRO A 60 2.26 13.99 -3.56
N GLY A 61 3.33 13.94 -2.76
CA GLY A 61 4.14 12.73 -2.62
C GLY A 61 3.36 11.55 -2.03
N LEU A 62 2.55 11.78 -0.99
CA LEU A 62 1.67 10.74 -0.43
C LEU A 62 0.63 10.27 -1.45
N GLU A 63 0.01 11.19 -2.19
CA GLU A 63 -0.95 10.87 -3.26
C GLU A 63 -0.30 10.01 -4.36
N ALA A 64 0.94 10.33 -4.76
CA ALA A 64 1.72 9.55 -5.72
C ALA A 64 2.06 8.15 -5.19
N CYS A 65 2.40 7.99 -3.91
CA CYS A 65 2.59 6.67 -3.29
C CYS A 65 1.31 5.82 -3.40
N TYR A 66 0.15 6.42 -3.09
CA TYR A 66 -1.14 5.73 -3.15
C TYR A 66 -1.50 5.30 -4.58
N GLU A 67 -1.25 6.16 -5.56
CA GLU A 67 -1.48 5.86 -6.97
C GLU A 67 -0.53 4.79 -7.51
N GLY A 68 0.75 4.86 -7.14
CA GLY A 68 1.76 3.87 -7.50
C GLY A 68 1.39 2.47 -7.00
N LEU A 69 0.93 2.35 -5.74
CA LEU A 69 0.46 1.08 -5.20
C LEU A 69 -0.83 0.57 -5.86
N CYS A 70 -1.79 1.45 -6.16
CA CYS A 70 -2.99 1.06 -6.91
C CYS A 70 -2.64 0.53 -8.30
N SER A 71 -1.68 1.18 -8.97
CA SER A 71 -1.20 0.77 -10.30
C SER A 71 -0.45 -0.55 -10.24
N ALA A 72 0.41 -0.74 -9.24
CA ALA A 72 1.10 -2.01 -9.01
C ALA A 72 0.09 -3.15 -8.73
N ALA A 73 -0.98 -2.87 -7.99
CA ALA A 73 -2.04 -3.84 -7.70
C ALA A 73 -2.82 -4.23 -8.96
N ALA A 74 -3.12 -3.26 -9.83
CA ALA A 74 -3.74 -3.53 -11.12
C ALA A 74 -2.85 -4.42 -12.00
N ALA A 75 -1.56 -4.09 -12.12
CA ALA A 75 -0.60 -4.90 -12.86
C ALA A 75 -0.44 -6.32 -12.27
N ALA A 76 -0.47 -6.46 -10.94
CA ALA A 76 -0.44 -7.75 -10.26
C ALA A 76 -1.68 -8.61 -10.55
N ARG A 77 -2.86 -7.98 -10.66
CA ARG A 77 -4.09 -8.66 -11.07
C ARG A 77 -4.02 -9.13 -12.53
N ASP A 78 -3.47 -8.31 -13.41
CA ASP A 78 -3.27 -8.67 -14.82
C ASP A 78 -2.26 -9.82 -14.95
N TYR A 79 -1.18 -9.79 -14.16
CA TYR A 79 -0.25 -10.91 -14.04
C TYR A 79 -0.96 -12.21 -13.58
N ALA A 80 -1.80 -12.14 -12.56
CA ALA A 80 -2.51 -13.32 -12.06
C ALA A 80 -3.47 -13.93 -13.09
N SER A 81 -4.17 -13.07 -13.85
CA SER A 81 -5.14 -13.51 -14.86
C SER A 81 -4.50 -14.07 -16.13
N GLN A 82 -3.41 -13.46 -16.60
CA GLN A 82 -2.76 -13.81 -17.87
C GLN A 82 -1.55 -14.73 -17.70
N ARG A 83 -1.04 -14.88 -16.47
CA ARG A 83 0.27 -15.49 -16.15
C ARG A 83 1.43 -14.91 -16.98
N ASN A 84 1.34 -13.63 -17.32
CA ASN A 84 2.36 -12.96 -18.11
C ASN A 84 3.51 -12.47 -17.21
N GLU A 85 4.59 -13.24 -17.14
CA GLU A 85 5.76 -12.91 -16.34
C GLU A 85 6.44 -11.59 -16.74
N GLN A 86 6.19 -11.08 -17.95
CA GLN A 86 6.70 -9.78 -18.39
C GLN A 86 6.15 -8.60 -17.59
N LEU A 87 5.06 -8.80 -16.83
CA LEU A 87 4.48 -7.78 -15.95
C LEU A 87 5.23 -7.66 -14.62
N LEU A 88 5.98 -8.69 -14.20
CA LEU A 88 6.68 -8.71 -12.91
C LEU A 88 7.70 -7.57 -12.76
N PRO A 89 8.57 -7.27 -13.75
CA PRO A 89 9.49 -6.14 -13.66
C PRO A 89 8.76 -4.79 -13.50
N GLY A 90 7.62 -4.61 -14.17
CA GLY A 90 6.81 -3.40 -14.06
C GLY A 90 6.21 -3.22 -12.67
N ILE A 91 5.68 -4.31 -12.09
CA ILE A 91 5.17 -4.32 -10.71
C ILE A 91 6.28 -3.94 -9.73
N VAL A 92 7.47 -4.54 -9.87
CA VAL A 92 8.63 -4.25 -8.99
C VAL A 92 9.07 -2.79 -9.14
N ALA A 93 9.14 -2.26 -10.37
CA ALA A 93 9.52 -0.88 -10.61
C ALA A 93 8.56 0.13 -9.96
N LEU A 94 7.24 -0.13 -10.05
CA LEU A 94 6.24 0.72 -9.39
C LEU A 94 6.39 0.71 -7.87
N ILE A 95 6.67 -0.45 -7.27
CA ILE A 95 6.89 -0.55 -5.81
C ILE A 95 8.18 0.16 -5.40
N GLN A 96 9.25 0.03 -6.18
CA GLN A 96 10.51 0.73 -5.93
C GLN A 96 10.36 2.25 -6.00
N GLU A 97 9.55 2.77 -6.93
CA GLU A 97 9.27 4.21 -7.00
C GLU A 97 8.49 4.68 -5.76
N VAL A 98 7.52 3.89 -5.28
CA VAL A 98 6.82 4.17 -4.02
C VAL A 98 7.81 4.23 -2.85
N ASP A 99 8.73 3.28 -2.74
CA ASP A 99 9.75 3.27 -1.68
C ASP A 99 10.68 4.49 -1.78
N ARG A 100 11.05 4.90 -2.99
CA ARG A 100 11.85 6.11 -3.24
C ARG A 100 11.11 7.37 -2.78
N ILE A 101 9.83 7.49 -3.10
CA ILE A 101 9.01 8.63 -2.65
C ILE A 101 8.88 8.61 -1.12
N LYS A 102 8.64 7.46 -0.50
CA LYS A 102 8.60 7.33 0.98
C LYS A 102 9.91 7.74 1.64
N ALA A 103 11.04 7.35 1.07
CA ALA A 103 12.35 7.77 1.57
C ALA A 103 12.54 9.29 1.47
N TYR A 104 12.14 9.88 0.34
CA TYR A 104 12.14 11.33 0.16
C TYR A 104 11.26 12.05 1.20
N LEU A 105 10.03 11.59 1.39
CA LEU A 105 9.09 12.15 2.38
C LEU A 105 9.62 12.01 3.82
N SER A 106 10.24 10.88 4.14
CA SER A 106 10.85 10.64 5.46
C SER A 106 11.97 11.63 5.77
N ASN A 107 12.78 11.99 4.78
CA ASN A 107 13.84 13.00 4.93
C ASN A 107 13.26 14.40 5.19
N ARG A 108 12.08 14.71 4.62
CA ARG A 108 11.37 15.97 4.84
C ARG A 108 10.65 16.04 6.20
N ALA A 109 10.41 14.90 6.85
CA ALA A 109 9.67 14.84 8.12
C ALA A 109 10.30 15.66 9.25
N ALA A 110 11.63 15.84 9.22
CA ALA A 110 12.36 16.63 10.21
C ALA A 110 12.03 18.14 10.17
N LEU A 111 11.42 18.63 9.08
CA LEU A 111 11.06 20.03 8.89
C LEU A 111 9.65 20.37 9.41
N LEU A 112 8.93 19.38 9.93
CA LEU A 112 7.53 19.49 10.30
C LEU A 112 7.36 19.62 11.81
N SER A 113 6.24 20.21 12.21
CA SER A 113 5.78 20.06 13.59
C SER A 113 5.54 18.59 13.94
N PRO A 114 5.66 18.20 15.23
CA PRO A 114 5.40 16.82 15.66
C PRO A 114 4.02 16.31 15.26
N ALA A 115 3.00 17.17 15.23
CA ALA A 115 1.64 16.82 14.82
C ALA A 115 1.57 16.44 13.33
N THR A 116 2.17 17.24 12.46
CA THR A 116 2.22 16.95 11.01
C THR A 116 3.14 15.77 10.71
N GLY A 117 4.22 15.60 11.48
CA GLY A 117 5.08 14.42 11.39
C GLY A 117 4.34 13.11 11.64
N GLN A 118 3.44 13.07 12.65
CA GLN A 118 2.59 11.90 12.91
C GLN A 118 1.62 11.63 11.75
N ILE A 119 1.02 12.68 11.19
CA ILE A 119 0.16 12.58 10.01
C ILE A 119 0.93 11.99 8.82
N LEU A 120 2.15 12.47 8.58
CA LEU A 120 3.01 11.98 7.50
C LEU A 120 3.37 10.51 7.70
N GLN A 121 3.77 10.12 8.92
CA GLN A 121 4.05 8.72 9.25
C GLN A 121 2.84 7.81 9.05
N TRP A 122 1.66 8.23 9.53
CA TRP A 122 0.42 7.51 9.28
C TRP A 122 0.12 7.40 7.78
N GLY A 123 0.40 8.43 6.98
CA GLY A 123 0.22 8.39 5.53
C GLY A 123 1.18 7.40 4.84
N MET A 124 2.44 7.35 5.29
CA MET A 124 3.46 6.46 4.74
C MET A 124 3.32 5.01 5.18
N ASP A 125 2.60 4.74 6.27
CA ASP A 125 2.26 3.38 6.69
C ASP A 125 1.25 2.76 5.72
N LEU A 126 1.77 2.10 4.70
CA LEU A 126 0.99 1.56 3.59
C LEU A 126 0.77 0.06 3.68
N HIS A 127 1.21 -0.54 4.80
CA HIS A 127 0.89 -1.91 5.13
C HIS A 127 -0.48 -1.92 5.80
N SER A 128 -1.29 -2.95 5.52
CA SER A 128 -2.66 -2.97 6.03
C SER A 128 -2.66 -2.79 7.55
N GLU A 129 -3.48 -1.87 8.06
CA GLU A 129 -3.88 -1.92 9.46
C GLU A 129 -4.59 -3.27 9.67
N LYS A 130 -3.86 -4.27 10.17
CA LYS A 130 -4.29 -5.62 10.59
C LYS A 130 -5.26 -6.35 9.65
N LEU A 131 -4.72 -7.09 8.68
CA LEU A 131 -5.44 -8.17 8.02
C LEU A 131 -5.41 -9.46 8.86
N SER A 132 -6.52 -9.72 9.56
CA SER A 132 -6.86 -11.07 9.99
C SER A 132 -7.47 -11.81 8.80
N LEU A 133 -6.67 -12.57 8.07
CA LEU A 133 -7.22 -13.57 7.14
C LEU A 133 -7.98 -14.63 7.96
N PRO A 134 -9.22 -14.98 7.60
CA PRO A 134 -9.91 -16.10 8.22
C PRO A 134 -9.12 -17.38 7.93
N ASN A 135 -8.70 -18.06 8.99
CA ASN A 135 -7.98 -19.31 8.93
C ASN A 135 -8.92 -20.39 8.35
N PRO A 136 -8.62 -21.04 7.21
CA PRO A 136 -9.40 -22.18 6.74
C PRO A 136 -8.97 -23.42 7.52
N SER A 137 -9.41 -23.53 8.77
CA SER A 137 -9.24 -24.73 9.57
C SER A 137 -10.40 -24.80 10.55
N HIS A 138 -11.52 -25.34 10.09
CA HIS A 138 -12.42 -26.20 10.85
C HIS A 138 -13.56 -26.67 9.91
N THR A 139 -13.23 -27.45 8.87
CA THR A 139 -14.12 -28.55 8.48
C THR A 139 -14.01 -29.61 9.57
N GLY A 140 -14.72 -29.38 10.67
CA GLY A 140 -15.11 -30.42 11.61
C GLY A 140 -16.42 -31.01 11.11
N ILE A 141 -16.32 -32.13 10.42
CA ILE A 141 -17.43 -33.05 10.24
C ILE A 141 -17.73 -33.58 11.64
N GLU A 142 -18.86 -33.21 12.24
CA GLU A 142 -19.45 -34.01 13.31
C GLU A 142 -20.62 -34.79 12.71
N ALA A 143 -20.46 -36.11 12.76
CA ALA A 143 -21.44 -37.13 12.45
C ALA A 143 -22.36 -37.37 13.66
#